data_AF-A0A6I7Q257-F1
#
_entry.id   AF-A0A6I7Q257-F1
#
_cell.length_a   1.000
_cell.length_b   1.000
_cell.length_c   1.000
_cell.angle_alpha   90.00
_cell.angle_beta   90.00
_cell.angle_gamma   90.00
#
_symmetry.space_group_name_H-M   'P 1'
#
loop_
_entity.id
_entity.type
_entity.pdbx_description
1 polymer ?
#
loop_
_entity_poly.entity_id
_entity_poly.type
_entity_poly.pdbx_seq_one_letter_code
_entity_poly.pdbx_strand_id
1 'polypeptide(L)' 'MKGEVPQYTVPAGSWQALRIKNPSSSSSWSLMGTTMTPGFEFSTFVLADRAELTRAYPRHRQIIEELTRE' A
#
# COMPACT_ATOMS: atom_id res chain seq x y z
N MET A 1 -12.36 18.26 8.19
CA MET A 1 -11.63 17.21 7.46
C MET A 1 -11.99 17.31 5.99
N LYS A 2 -11.02 17.27 5.08
CA LYS A 2 -11.26 17.39 3.62
C LYS A 2 -11.50 16.02 2.97
N GLY A 3 -12.24 15.14 3.65
CA GLY A 3 -12.44 13.74 3.25
C GLY A 3 -11.36 12.76 3.75
N GLU A 4 -10.47 13.19 4.64
CA GLU A 4 -9.52 12.27 5.29
C GLU A 4 -10.23 11.30 6.23
N VAL A 5 -9.74 10.06 6.26
CA VAL A 5 -10.25 8.98 7.13
C VAL A 5 -9.15 8.61 8.12
N PRO A 6 -9.27 8.97 9.41
CA PRO A 6 -8.20 8.78 10.39
C PRO A 6 -7.93 7.30 10.72
N GLN A 7 -8.89 6.41 10.45
CA GLN A 7 -8.76 4.97 10.64
C GLN A 7 -9.49 4.23 9.52
N TYR A 8 -8.79 3.31 8.86
CA TYR A 8 -9.33 2.51 7.77
C TYR A 8 -8.93 1.05 7.93
N THR A 9 -9.87 0.14 7.69
CA THR A 9 -9.61 -1.31 7.65
C THR A 9 -9.49 -1.75 6.19
N VAL A 10 -8.30 -2.18 5.80
CA VAL A 10 -8.08 -2.79 4.48
C VAL A 10 -8.66 -4.20 4.49
N PRO A 11 -9.57 -4.57 3.56
CA PRO A 11 -10.12 -5.92 3.50
C PRO A 11 -9.04 -6.97 3.24
N ALA A 12 -9.20 -8.15 3.86
CA ALA A 12 -8.32 -9.29 3.62
C ALA A 12 -8.27 -9.65 2.12
N GLY A 13 -7.08 -10.04 1.64
CA GLY A 13 -6.83 -10.35 0.23
C GLY A 13 -6.63 -9.13 -0.68
N SER A 14 -6.65 -7.92 -0.14
CA SER A 14 -6.34 -6.70 -0.90
C SER A 14 -4.84 -6.39 -0.87
N TRP A 15 -4.29 -5.90 -1.99
CA TRP A 15 -2.97 -5.30 -2.00
C TRP A 15 -2.98 -3.95 -1.27
N GLN A 16 -2.00 -3.73 -0.39
CA GLN A 16 -1.83 -2.50 0.37
C GLN A 16 -0.45 -1.88 0.11
N ALA A 17 -0.43 -0.59 -0.20
CA ALA A 17 0.78 0.22 -0.34
C ALA A 17 0.48 1.67 0.10
N LEU A 18 1.52 2.44 0.42
CA LEU A 18 1.39 3.80 0.96
C LEU A 18 2.37 4.75 0.25
N ARG A 19 1.93 6.00 0.03
CA ARG A 19 2.77 7.11 -0.42
C ARG A 19 2.32 8.40 0.24
N ILE A 20 3.24 9.35 0.39
CA ILE A 20 2.89 10.70 0.83
C ILE A 20 2.26 11.45 -0.35
N LYS A 21 1.08 12.03 -0.14
CA LYS A 21 0.31 12.70 -1.21
C LYS A 21 1.07 13.88 -1.85
N ASN A 22 1.81 14.66 -1.04
CA ASN A 22 2.53 15.84 -1.48
C ASN A 22 3.99 15.80 -0.97
N PRO A 23 4.91 15.08 -1.62
CA PRO A 23 6.27 14.85 -1.13
C PRO A 23 7.21 16.07 -1.26
N SER A 24 6.72 17.22 -1.74
CA SER A 24 7.54 18.37 -2.17
C SER A 24 8.11 19.24 -1.05
N SER A 25 7.79 18.96 0.23
CA SER A 25 8.54 19.53 1.34
C SER A 25 9.62 18.54 1.74
N SER A 26 10.86 19.00 1.89
CA SER A 26 12.03 18.24 2.36
C SER A 26 11.86 17.60 3.76
N SER A 27 10.65 17.61 4.32
CA SER A 27 10.28 17.07 5.63
C SER A 27 8.89 16.41 5.61
N SER A 28 8.43 15.92 4.46
CA SER A 28 7.18 15.18 4.36
C SER A 28 7.31 13.80 5.01
N TRP A 29 6.51 13.52 6.04
CA TRP A 29 6.40 12.21 6.68
C TRP A 29 4.96 11.88 7.07
N SER A 30 4.68 10.61 7.31
CA SER A 30 3.42 10.13 7.89
C SER A 30 3.72 9.07 8.94
N LEU A 31 3.08 9.16 10.09
CA LEU A 31 3.14 8.14 11.15
C LEU A 31 1.77 7.50 11.28
N MET A 32 1.73 6.17 11.29
CA MET A 32 0.50 5.41 11.50
C MET A 32 0.77 4.15 12.31
N GLY A 33 -0.25 3.69 13.02
CA GLY A 33 -0.30 2.35 13.59
C GLY A 33 -1.07 1.41 12.67
N THR A 34 -0.66 0.15 12.60
CA THR A 34 -1.38 -0.91 11.91
C THR A 34 -1.61 -2.05 12.89
N THR A 35 -2.87 -2.45 13.04
CA THR A 35 -3.27 -3.64 13.82
C THR A 35 -3.88 -4.65 12.86
N MET A 36 -3.55 -5.92 13.05
CA MET A 36 -4.01 -7.03 12.22
C MET A 36 -4.78 -8.03 13.07
N THR A 37 -5.85 -8.60 12.50
CA THR A 37 -6.56 -9.74 13.07
C THR A 37 -6.95 -10.70 11.94
N PRO A 38 -6.57 -11.98 11.99
CA PRO A 38 -5.64 -12.62 12.93
C PRO A 38 -4.26 -11.96 12.99
N GLY A 39 -3.46 -12.33 13.99
CA GLY A 39 -2.11 -11.77 14.17
C GLY A 39 -1.24 -11.94 12.92
N PHE A 40 -0.27 -11.05 12.74
CA PHE A 40 0.66 -11.13 11.62
C PHE A 40 1.49 -12.42 11.68
N GLU A 41 1.58 -13.13 10.55
CA GLU A 41 2.46 -14.28 10.38
C GLU A 41 3.20 -14.19 9.04
N PHE A 42 4.51 -14.45 9.04
CA PHE A 42 5.32 -14.44 7.82
C PHE A 42 4.85 -15.44 6.75
N SER A 43 4.24 -16.56 7.17
CA SER A 43 3.61 -17.56 6.29
C SER A 43 2.47 -16.99 5.44
N THR A 44 1.85 -15.90 5.88
CA THR A 44 0.72 -15.24 5.21
C THR A 44 1.10 -13.89 4.58
N PHE A 45 2.35 -13.47 4.73
CA PHE A 45 2.87 -12.25 4.13
C PHE A 45 3.37 -12.53 2.71
N VAL A 46 2.88 -11.74 1.75
CA VAL A 46 3.37 -11.77 0.37
C VAL A 46 3.84 -10.37 0.01
N LEU A 47 5.11 -10.26 -0.42
CA LEU A 47 5.62 -9.04 -1.00
C LEU A 47 5.21 -8.98 -2.47
N ALA A 48 4.66 -7.84 -2.89
CA ALA A 48 4.18 -7.62 -4.25
C ALA A 48 5.31 -7.78 -5.28
N ASP A 49 5.10 -8.65 -6.28
CA ASP A 49 5.94 -8.75 -7.48
C ASP A 49 5.40 -7.85 -8.60
N ARG A 50 6.23 -6.92 -9.09
CA ARG A 50 5.81 -5.94 -10.10
C ARG A 50 5.35 -6.61 -11.39
N ALA A 51 6.09 -7.61 -11.86
CA ALA A 51 5.82 -8.24 -13.15
C ALA A 51 4.52 -9.05 -13.09
N GLU A 52 4.30 -9.78 -12.01
CA GLU A 52 3.07 -10.53 -11.75
C GLU A 52 1.85 -9.59 -11.68
N LEU A 53 1.92 -8.54 -10.87
CA LEU A 53 0.81 -7.61 -10.71
C LEU A 53 0.51 -6.85 -11.99
N THR A 54 1.52 -6.46 -12.75
CA THR A 54 1.31 -5.75 -14.01
C THR A 54 0.65 -6.64 -15.07
N ARG A 55 0.94 -7.96 -15.07
CA ARG A 55 0.23 -8.91 -15.94
C ARG A 55 -1.21 -9.13 -15.47
N ALA A 56 -1.45 -9.25 -14.16
CA ALA A 56 -2.78 -9.48 -13.60
C ALA A 56 -3.69 -8.24 -13.70
N TYR A 57 -3.11 -7.04 -13.58
CA TYR A 57 -3.82 -5.77 -13.49
C TYR A 57 -3.25 -4.74 -14.50
N PRO A 58 -3.32 -5.00 -15.81
CA PRO A 58 -2.67 -4.16 -16.81
C PRO A 58 -3.16 -2.71 -16.82
N ARG A 59 -4.42 -2.47 -16.43
CA ARG A 59 -5.00 -1.11 -16.31
C ARG A 59 -4.42 -0.30 -15.15
N HIS A 60 -3.78 -0.94 -14.18
CA HIS A 60 -3.20 -0.32 -12.99
C HIS A 60 -1.67 -0.28 -13.03
N ARG A 61 -1.07 -0.52 -14.20
CA ARG A 61 0.38 -0.61 -14.39
C ARG A 61 1.14 0.56 -13.75
N GLN A 62 0.71 1.80 -14.01
CA GLN A 62 1.38 2.98 -13.50
C GLN A 62 1.49 2.98 -11.96
N ILE A 63 0.39 2.75 -11.24
CA ILE A 63 0.40 2.77 -9.77
C ILE A 63 1.17 1.56 -9.20
N ILE A 64 1.15 0.42 -9.88
CA ILE A 64 1.94 -0.76 -9.52
C ILE A 64 3.43 -0.43 -9.66
N GLU A 65 3.86 0.16 -10.76
CA GLU A 65 5.25 0.55 -11.00
C GLU A 65 5.73 1.63 -10.01
N GLU A 66 4.86 2.56 -9.63
CA GLU A 66 5.18 3.60 -8.63
C GLU A 66 5.35 3.04 -7.20
N LEU A 67 4.67 1.92 -6.86
CA LEU A 67 4.56 1.43 -5.47
C LEU A 67 5.24 0.07 -5.23
N THR A 68 5.89 -0.52 -6.24
CA THR A 68 6.64 -1.77 -6.12
C THR A 68 8.13 -1.55 -6.41
N ARG A 69 8.99 -2.53 -6.09
CA ARG A 69 10.42 -2.49 -6.43
C ARG A 69 10.65 -3.12 -7.82
N GLU A 70 11.82 -2.88 -8.40
CA GLU A 70 12.31 -3.64 -9.56
C GLU A 70 12.91 -4.98 -9.12
#